data_AF-A0A097F2F0-F1
#
_entry.id   AF-A0A097F2F0-F1
#
_cell.length_a   1.000
_cell.length_b   1.000
_cell.length_c   1.000
_cell.angle_alpha   90.00
_cell.angle_beta   90.00
_cell.angle_gamma   90.00
#
_symmetry.space_group_name_H-M   'P 1'
#
loop_
_entity.id
_entity.type
_entity.pdbx_description
1 polymer ?
#
loop_
_entity_poly.entity_id
_entity_poly.type
_entity_poly.pdbx_seq_one_letter_code
_entity_poly.pdbx_strand_id
1 'polypeptide(L)'
;NRYTFASTLSHLRRCNTPIGRDGKIAKPRQLHNTHWGMVCPAETPEGQACGLVKNLALMANVSTGSSSAPIQDFLQEWGMEELE
;
A
#
# COMPACT_ATOMS: atom_id res chain seq x y z
N ASN A 1 7.04 6.08 -17.44
CA ASN A 1 7.70 7.33 -17.89
C ASN A 1 9.12 7.03 -18.29
N ARG A 2 9.56 7.45 -19.49
CA ARG A 2 10.90 7.12 -20.05
C ARG A 2 11.84 8.33 -20.09
N TYR A 3 11.72 9.24 -19.12
CA TYR A 3 12.53 10.46 -19.09
C TYR A 3 13.93 10.23 -18.49
N THR A 4 14.00 9.46 -17.39
CA THR A 4 15.24 9.07 -16.72
C THR A 4 15.08 7.67 -16.15
N PHE A 5 16.18 7.00 -15.82
CA PHE A 5 16.16 5.70 -15.14
C PHE A 5 15.30 5.74 -13.85
N ALA A 6 15.52 6.77 -13.03
CA ALA A 6 14.75 6.99 -11.80
C ALA A 6 13.25 7.23 -12.07
N SER A 7 12.90 7.91 -13.16
CA SER A 7 11.51 8.14 -13.56
C SER A 7 10.76 6.84 -13.85
N THR A 8 11.43 5.86 -14.46
CA THR A 8 10.86 4.53 -14.69
C THR A 8 10.59 3.80 -13.36
N LEU A 9 11.58 3.79 -12.45
CA LEU A 9 11.45 3.16 -11.14
C LEU A 9 10.34 3.79 -10.28
N SER A 10 10.28 5.13 -10.25
CA SER A 10 9.21 5.87 -9.56
C SER A 10 7.84 5.52 -10.13
N HIS A 11 7.72 5.35 -11.46
CA HIS A 11 6.46 4.96 -12.08
C HIS A 11 6.01 3.54 -11.70
N LEU A 12 6.95 2.60 -11.59
CA LEU A 12 6.65 1.22 -11.17
C LEU A 12 6.20 1.11 -9.70
N ARG A 13 6.71 1.99 -8.83
CA ARG A 13 6.37 2.01 -7.40
C ARG A 13 5.12 2.83 -7.06
N ARG A 14 4.44 3.37 -8.07
CA ARG A 14 3.30 4.27 -7.87
C ARG A 14 2.02 3.49 -7.54
N CYS A 15 1.35 3.90 -6.46
CA CYS A 15 0.03 3.46 -6.06
C CYS A 15 -0.99 4.58 -6.25
N ASN A 16 -2.18 4.26 -6.75
CA ASN A 16 -3.24 5.23 -7.02
C ASN A 16 -4.48 4.88 -6.20
N THR A 17 -4.94 5.84 -5.40
CA THR A 17 -6.15 5.67 -4.58
C THR A 17 -7.38 5.92 -5.47
N PRO A 18 -8.38 5.02 -5.52
CA PRO A 18 -9.54 5.15 -6.41
C PRO A 18 -10.57 6.14 -5.85
N ILE A 19 -10.17 7.41 -5.69
CA ILE A 19 -11.01 8.50 -5.20
C ILE A 19 -11.09 9.58 -6.28
N GLY A 20 -12.30 10.12 -6.50
CA GLY A 20 -12.54 11.23 -7.42
C GLY A 20 -11.68 12.45 -7.07
N ARG A 21 -11.04 13.04 -8.09
CA ARG A 21 -10.09 14.15 -7.89
C ARG A 21 -10.78 15.50 -7.65
N ASP A 22 -12.10 15.56 -7.87
CA ASP A 22 -12.91 16.78 -7.73
C ASP A 22 -13.25 17.10 -6.26
N GLY A 23 -13.06 16.14 -5.35
CA GLY A 23 -13.33 16.29 -3.93
C GLY A 23 -12.18 16.91 -3.14
N LYS A 24 -12.45 18.01 -2.41
CA LYS A 24 -11.57 18.59 -1.38
C LYS A 24 -11.61 17.82 -0.04
N ILE A 25 -11.73 16.49 -0.09
CA ILE A 25 -11.74 15.68 1.14
C ILE A 25 -10.30 15.55 1.65
N ALA A 26 -10.01 16.14 2.81
CA ALA A 26 -8.65 16.22 3.34
C ALA A 26 -8.15 14.89 3.94
N LYS A 27 -9.00 14.16 4.69
CA LYS A 27 -8.60 12.96 5.43
C LYS A 27 -7.88 11.87 4.59
N PRO A 28 -8.38 11.43 3.41
CA PRO A 28 -7.69 10.40 2.63
C PRO A 28 -6.37 10.89 2.00
N ARG A 29 -6.17 12.21 1.92
CA ARG A 29 -4.96 12.84 1.37
C ARG A 29 -3.88 13.06 2.44
N GLN A 30 -4.26 13.12 3.71
CA GLN A 30 -3.32 13.33 4.81
C GLN A 30 -2.39 12.12 4.97
N LEU A 31 -1.13 12.41 5.30
CA LEU A 31 -0.17 11.38 5.68
C LEU A 31 -0.61 10.78 7.02
N HIS A 32 -0.92 9.48 7.01
CA HIS A 32 -1.26 8.72 8.21
C HIS A 32 -0.04 7.96 8.75
N ASN A 33 0.04 7.78 10.07
CA ASN A 33 1.19 7.14 10.73
C ASN A 33 1.39 5.67 10.31
N THR A 34 0.32 4.96 9.91
CA THR A 34 0.42 3.58 9.41
C THR A 34 1.15 3.46 8.08
N HIS A 35 1.42 4.56 7.38
CA HIS A 35 2.22 4.54 6.16
C HIS A 35 3.72 4.34 6.42
N TRP A 36 4.16 4.48 7.68
CA TRP A 36 5.56 4.36 8.06
C TRP A 36 6.15 3.03 7.55
N GLY A 37 7.27 3.11 6.83
CA GLY A 37 7.96 1.95 6.26
C GLY A 37 7.31 1.34 5.01
N MET A 38 6.05 1.68 4.69
CA MET A 38 5.32 1.14 3.53
C MET A 38 5.25 2.11 2.35
N VAL A 39 5.16 3.42 2.61
CA VAL A 39 5.00 4.47 1.60
C VAL A 39 6.02 5.59 1.86
N CYS A 40 6.57 6.17 0.79
CA CYS A 40 7.41 7.35 0.86
C CYS A 40 6.58 8.57 1.30
N PRO A 41 6.92 9.24 2.42
CA PRO A 41 6.14 10.38 2.91
C PRO A 41 6.27 11.64 2.04
N ALA A 42 7.33 11.74 1.23
CA ALA A 42 7.62 12.92 0.41
C ALA A 42 7.19 12.78 -1.06
N GLU A 43 7.17 11.56 -1.61
CA GLU A 43 6.94 11.34 -3.04
C GLU A 43 5.44 11.24 -3.34
N THR A 44 4.79 12.40 -3.42
CA THR A 44 3.42 12.61 -3.91
C THR A 44 3.42 13.78 -4.89
N PRO A 45 2.65 13.75 -5.99
CA PRO A 45 2.47 14.92 -6.81
C PRO A 45 1.74 16.03 -6.04
N GLU A 46 1.97 17.27 -6.44
CA GLU A 46 1.22 18.42 -5.93
C GLU A 46 -0.17 18.55 -6.59
N GLY A 47 -1.01 19.41 -6.03
CA GLY A 47 -2.34 19.72 -6.59
C GLY A 47 -3.40 18.63 -6.33
N GLN A 48 -4.29 18.39 -7.30
CA GLN A 48 -5.47 17.55 -7.11
C GLN A 48 -5.17 16.06 -6.86
N ALA A 49 -3.95 15.61 -7.17
CA ALA A 49 -3.50 14.24 -6.91
C ALA A 49 -2.73 14.10 -5.58
N CYS A 50 -2.48 15.21 -4.86
CA CYS A 50 -1.74 15.21 -3.61
C CYS A 50 -2.40 14.29 -2.58
N GLY A 51 -1.61 13.37 -2.04
CA GLY A 51 -2.03 12.36 -1.07
C GLY A 51 -2.86 11.21 -1.66
N LEU A 52 -3.31 11.29 -2.92
CA LEU A 52 -4.05 10.22 -3.60
C LEU A 52 -3.12 9.32 -4.41
N VAL A 53 -2.11 9.91 -5.02
CA VAL A 53 -1.01 9.20 -5.68
C VAL A 53 0.14 9.13 -4.69
N LYS A 54 0.57 7.90 -4.39
CA LYS A 54 1.61 7.61 -3.41
C LYS A 54 2.65 6.71 -4.04
N ASN A 55 3.86 6.70 -3.49
CA ASN A 55 4.93 5.82 -3.94
C ASN A 55 5.34 4.88 -2.81
N LEU A 56 5.42 3.57 -3.07
CA LEU A 56 5.88 2.58 -2.09
C LEU A 56 7.26 2.95 -1.54
N ALA A 57 7.59 2.59 -0.29
CA ALA A 57 8.95 2.74 0.26
C ALA A 57 9.94 1.76 -0.43
N LEU A 58 11.25 1.95 -0.21
CA LEU A 58 12.28 1.15 -0.91
C LEU A 58 12.22 -0.34 -0.57
N MET A 59 11.87 -0.67 0.68
CA MET A 59 11.81 -2.04 1.19
C MET A 59 10.37 -2.59 1.30
N ALA A 60 9.38 -1.85 0.78
CA ALA A 60 7.99 -2.29 0.83
C ALA A 60 7.78 -3.47 -0.13
N ASN A 61 7.11 -4.52 0.36
CA ASN A 61 6.76 -5.70 -0.43
C ASN A 61 5.24 -5.91 -0.42
N VAL A 62 4.69 -6.35 -1.55
CA VAL A 62 3.25 -6.62 -1.69
C VAL A 62 3.03 -8.13 -1.56
N SER A 63 2.16 -8.53 -0.63
CA SER A 63 1.78 -9.93 -0.47
C SER A 63 1.09 -10.46 -1.73
N THR A 64 1.51 -11.62 -2.21
CA THR A 64 0.92 -12.29 -3.39
C THR A 64 -0.16 -13.32 -3.01
N GLY A 65 -0.38 -13.54 -1.71
CA GLY A 65 -1.26 -14.58 -1.19
C GLY A 65 -0.55 -15.93 -1.02
N SER A 66 -1.07 -16.74 -0.09
CA SER A 66 -0.65 -18.11 0.19
C SER A 66 -1.86 -18.90 0.72
N SER A 67 -1.86 -20.23 0.55
CA SER A 67 -2.93 -21.07 1.13
C SER A 67 -2.92 -20.97 2.65
N SER A 68 -4.11 -20.78 3.24
CA SER A 68 -4.29 -20.78 4.70
C SER A 68 -4.43 -22.18 5.30
N ALA A 69 -4.68 -23.21 4.49
CA ALA A 69 -4.92 -24.58 4.98
C ALA A 69 -3.80 -25.12 5.88
N PRO A 70 -2.49 -25.00 5.54
CA PRO A 70 -1.43 -25.49 6.42
C PRO A 70 -1.37 -24.78 7.77
N ILE A 71 -1.82 -23.52 7.83
CA ILE A 71 -1.87 -22.75 9.08
C ILE A 71 -3.07 -23.23 9.92
N GLN A 72 -4.21 -23.53 9.28
CA GLN A 72 -5.40 -24.05 9.95
C GLN A 72 -5.15 -25.44 10.55
N ASP A 73 -4.56 -26.36 9.77
CA ASP A 73 -4.20 -27.70 10.23
C ASP A 73 -3.26 -27.63 11.44
N PHE A 74 -2.24 -26.76 11.38
CA PHE A 74 -1.31 -26.54 12.50
C PHE A 74 -2.01 -26.00 13.75
N LEU A 75 -2.98 -25.08 13.60
CA LEU A 75 -3.74 -24.52 14.71
C LEU A 75 -4.63 -25.58 15.38
N GLN A 76 -5.29 -26.45 14.58
CA GLN A 76 -6.08 -27.58 15.09
C GLN A 76 -5.19 -28.58 15.86
N GLU A 77 -4.02 -28.93 15.32
CA GLU A 77 -3.05 -29.79 15.98
C GLU A 77 -2.55 -29.21 17.32
N TRP A 78 -2.45 -27.88 17.42
CA TRP A 78 -2.05 -27.18 18.65
C TRP A 78 -3.18 -26.93 19.66
N GLY A 79 -4.35 -27.53 19.43
CA GLY A 79 -5.45 -27.51 20.39
C GLY A 79 -6.27 -26.20 20.35
N MET A 80 -6.29 -25.51 19.21
CA MET A 80 -7.28 -24.45 18.98
C MET A 80 -8.67 -25.07 18.90
N GLU A 81 -9.59 -24.62 19.76
CA GLU A 81 -11.00 -25.03 19.71
C GLU A 81 -11.67 -24.46 18.45
N GLU A 82 -12.45 -25.29 17.76
CA GLU A 82 -13.23 -24.84 16.62
C GLU A 82 -14.35 -23.90 17.08
N LEU A 83 -14.64 -22.91 16.23
CA LEU A 83 -15.76 -22.01 16.46
C LEU A 83 -17.06 -22.77 16.14
N GLU A 84 -17.96 -22.92 17.12
CA GLU A 84 -19.33 -23.45 16.92
C GLU A 84 -20.15 -22.68 15.88
#